data_AF-A0A8S4D402-F1
#
_entry.id   AF-A0A8S4D402-F1
#
_cell.length_a   1.000
_cell.length_b   1.000
_cell.length_c   1.000
_cell.angle_alpha   90.00
_cell.angle_beta   90.00
_cell.angle_gamma   90.00
#
_symmetry.space_group_name_H-M   'P 1'
#
loop_
_entity.id
_entity.type
_entity.pdbx_description
1 polymer ?
#
loop_
_entity_poly.entity_id
_entity_poly.type
_entity_poly.pdbx_seq_one_letter_code
_entity_poly.pdbx_strand_id
1 'polypeptide(L)'
;MKVKYASQVFSATVASNMGYLADKKILPEECKETADILLLFDKLFDSVNGSFNKKTRFAKPLLGPATPTSLHHKTWDEGRKILKTMKFVTAVGKKEVVPTINSWLWTMEGMEILFKKL
;
A
#
# COMPACT_ATOMS: atom_id res chain seq x y z
N MET A 1 -14.87 -14.48 -3.51
CA MET A 1 -13.91 -13.41 -3.89
C MET A 1 -12.49 -13.97 -3.83
N LYS A 2 -11.61 -13.66 -4.80
CA LYS A 2 -10.21 -14.12 -4.81
C LYS A 2 -9.25 -12.97 -4.56
N VAL A 3 -8.66 -12.91 -3.36
CA VAL A 3 -7.66 -11.89 -2.97
C VAL A 3 -6.46 -11.85 -3.93
N LYS A 4 -6.08 -13.02 -4.47
CA LYS A 4 -5.01 -13.17 -5.47
C LYS A 4 -5.12 -12.17 -6.62
N TYR A 5 -6.30 -12.02 -7.21
CA TYR A 5 -6.48 -11.15 -8.37
C TYR A 5 -6.32 -9.68 -8.00
N ALA A 6 -6.89 -9.25 -6.87
CA ALA A 6 -6.70 -7.90 -6.36
C ALA A 6 -5.21 -7.61 -6.07
N SER A 7 -4.50 -8.52 -5.39
CA SER A 7 -3.07 -8.33 -5.10
C SER A 7 -2.18 -8.28 -6.35
N GLN A 8 -2.58 -8.94 -7.45
CA GLN A 8 -1.84 -8.88 -8.71
C GLN A 8 -2.04 -7.54 -9.42
N VAL A 9 -3.26 -6.98 -9.38
CA VAL A 9 -3.57 -5.66 -9.95
C VAL A 9 -2.84 -4.56 -9.18
N PHE A 10 -2.84 -4.61 -7.85
CA PHE A 10 -2.15 -3.65 -6.97
C PHE A 10 -0.68 -3.99 -6.75
N SER A 11 0.01 -4.56 -7.74
CA SER A 11 1.40 -4.97 -7.57
C SER A 11 2.39 -3.87 -7.97
N ALA A 12 3.58 -3.87 -7.35
CA ALA A 12 4.68 -2.99 -7.73
C ALA A 12 5.06 -3.09 -9.21
N THR A 13 4.94 -4.27 -9.82
CA THR A 13 5.21 -4.48 -11.24
C THR A 13 4.21 -3.72 -12.13
N VAL A 14 2.92 -3.78 -11.78
CA VAL A 14 1.88 -3.01 -12.51
C VAL A 14 2.14 -1.52 -12.36
N ALA A 15 2.40 -1.05 -11.13
CA ALA A 15 2.71 0.36 -10.87
C ALA A 15 3.93 0.83 -11.68
N SER A 16 5.05 0.10 -11.64
CA SER A 16 6.27 0.47 -12.34
C SER A 16 6.10 0.52 -13.86
N ASN A 17 5.42 -0.48 -14.44
CA ASN A 17 5.16 -0.51 -15.88
C ASN A 17 4.19 0.61 -16.29
N MET A 18 3.16 0.88 -15.50
CA MET A 18 2.21 1.95 -15.75
C MET A 18 2.89 3.32 -15.75
N GLY A 19 3.73 3.60 -14.75
CA GLY A 19 4.51 4.84 -14.68
C GLY A 19 5.48 4.98 -15.86
N TYR A 20 6.21 3.90 -16.20
CA TYR A 20 7.12 3.91 -17.35
C TYR A 20 6.39 4.16 -18.68
N LEU A 21 5.24 3.53 -18.90
CA LEU A 21 4.47 3.74 -20.13
C LEU A 21 3.89 5.15 -20.21
N ALA A 22 3.53 5.75 -19.07
CA ALA A 22 3.15 7.16 -19.00
C ALA A 22 4.34 8.09 -19.34
N ASP A 23 5.54 7.83 -18.81
CA ASP A 23 6.77 8.56 -19.17
C ASP A 23 7.10 8.51 -20.66
N LYS A 24 6.79 7.36 -21.30
CA LYS A 24 6.94 7.18 -22.75
C LYS A 24 5.81 7.78 -23.57
N LYS A 25 4.83 8.45 -22.94
CA LYS A 25 3.63 9.03 -23.58
C LYS A 25 2.79 7.99 -24.32
N ILE A 26 2.89 6.71 -23.93
CA ILE A 26 2.05 5.63 -24.45
C ILE A 26 0.73 5.58 -23.67
N LEU A 27 0.79 5.87 -22.37
CA LEU A 27 -0.37 6.08 -21.52
C LEU A 27 -0.53 7.56 -21.16
N PRO A 28 -1.75 8.00 -20.77
CA PRO A 28 -1.96 9.33 -20.21
C PRO A 28 -1.07 9.59 -18.99
N GLU A 29 -0.70 10.85 -18.77
CA GLU A 29 0.20 11.24 -17.66
C GLU A 29 -0.44 10.95 -16.29
N GLU A 30 -1.77 11.02 -16.20
CA GLU A 30 -2.57 10.70 -15.01
C GLU A 30 -2.39 9.25 -14.54
N CYS A 31 -1.90 8.36 -15.42
CA CYS A 31 -1.54 7.00 -15.04
C CYS A 31 -0.39 6.95 -14.02
N LYS A 32 0.44 8.00 -13.91
CA LYS A 32 1.47 8.08 -12.86
C LYS A 32 0.86 8.21 -11.47
N GLU A 33 -0.17 9.04 -11.32
CA GLU A 33 -0.89 9.18 -10.05
C GLU A 33 -1.54 7.85 -9.64
N THR A 34 -2.07 7.11 -10.62
CA THR A 34 -2.61 5.76 -10.39
C THR A 34 -1.49 4.80 -9.98
N ALA A 35 -0.35 4.81 -10.65
CA ALA A 35 0.80 3.98 -10.31
C ALA A 35 1.28 4.23 -8.86
N ASP A 36 1.32 5.48 -8.42
CA ASP A 36 1.68 5.84 -7.05
C ASP A 36 0.71 5.24 -6.02
N ILE A 37 -0.59 5.28 -6.29
CA ILE A 37 -1.62 4.65 -5.44
C ILE A 37 -1.44 3.13 -5.41
N LEU A 38 -1.22 2.48 -6.56
CA LEU A 38 -1.00 1.04 -6.63
C LEU A 38 0.25 0.64 -5.83
N LEU A 39 1.34 1.40 -5.94
CA LEU A 39 2.57 1.14 -5.21
C LEU A 39 2.42 1.37 -3.70
N LEU A 40 1.64 2.37 -3.29
CA LEU A 40 1.31 2.60 -1.88
C LEU A 40 0.63 1.37 -1.29
N PHE A 41 -0.41 0.86 -1.95
CA PHE A 41 -1.16 -0.30 -1.46
C PHE A 41 -0.38 -1.61 -1.57
N ASP A 42 0.48 -1.81 -2.58
CA ASP A 42 1.43 -2.94 -2.66
C ASP A 42 2.28 -3.01 -1.38
N LYS A 43 2.90 -1.87 -1.01
CA LYS A 43 3.76 -1.76 0.18
C LYS A 43 2.98 -1.98 1.47
N LEU A 44 1.81 -1.34 1.61
CA LEU A 44 0.97 -1.51 2.78
C LEU A 44 0.53 -2.96 2.95
N PHE A 45 0.09 -3.61 1.88
CA PHE A 45 -0.34 -5.00 1.90
C PHE A 45 0.82 -5.94 2.24
N ASP A 46 1.99 -5.76 1.63
CA ASP A 46 3.18 -6.56 1.94
C ASP A 46 3.54 -6.44 3.43
N SER A 47 3.49 -5.22 3.99
CA SER A 47 3.85 -4.92 5.39
C SER A 47 2.99 -5.61 6.45
N VAL A 48 1.79 -6.05 6.08
CA VAL A 48 0.85 -6.75 6.98
C VAL A 48 0.62 -8.21 6.59
N ASN A 49 1.24 -8.67 5.50
CA ASN A 49 1.09 -10.02 4.95
C ASN A 49 2.45 -10.75 4.81
N GLY A 50 3.41 -10.36 5.66
CA GLY A 50 4.73 -10.96 5.75
C GLY A 50 4.73 -12.36 6.39
N SER A 51 5.86 -13.05 6.31
CA SER A 51 6.04 -14.37 6.93
C SER A 51 7.47 -14.58 7.41
N PHE A 52 7.63 -15.13 8.62
CA PHE A 52 8.95 -15.45 9.20
C PHE A 52 9.75 -16.45 8.36
N ASN A 53 9.06 -17.41 7.73
CA ASN A 53 9.68 -18.46 6.92
C ASN A 53 10.03 -17.99 5.51
N LYS A 54 9.50 -16.85 5.07
CA LYS A 54 9.93 -16.18 3.84
C LYS A 54 11.19 -15.38 4.16
N LYS A 55 12.29 -16.08 4.50
CA LYS A 55 13.63 -15.50 4.57
C LYS A 55 13.93 -14.87 3.20
N THR A 56 13.71 -13.56 3.11
CA THR A 56 14.18 -12.61 2.10
C THR A 56 14.60 -13.26 0.78
N ARG A 57 13.68 -13.99 0.15
CA ARG A 57 13.92 -14.58 -1.17
C ARG A 57 13.65 -13.50 -2.21
N PHE A 58 14.44 -12.43 -2.17
CA PHE A 58 14.47 -11.29 -3.09
C PHE A 58 13.58 -10.07 -2.75
N ALA A 59 14.22 -8.91 -2.73
CA ALA A 59 13.74 -7.56 -3.08
C ALA A 59 12.64 -6.84 -2.26
N LYS A 60 11.82 -7.51 -1.44
CA LYS A 60 10.73 -6.84 -0.71
C LYS A 60 10.88 -6.90 0.82
N PRO A 61 11.48 -5.87 1.46
CA PRO A 61 11.76 -5.88 2.91
C PRO A 61 10.50 -5.94 3.79
N LEU A 62 9.35 -5.49 3.27
CA LEU A 62 8.08 -5.46 3.99
C LEU A 62 7.41 -6.84 4.10
N LEU A 63 7.87 -7.86 3.37
CA LEU A 63 7.37 -9.24 3.53
C LEU A 63 8.07 -10.01 4.66
N GLY A 64 9.10 -9.42 5.25
CA GLY A 64 9.81 -9.96 6.41
C GLY A 64 9.08 -9.65 7.73
N PRO A 65 9.63 -10.11 8.87
CA PRO A 65 9.11 -9.72 10.18
C PRO A 65 9.34 -8.22 10.45
N ALA A 66 8.39 -7.60 11.15
CA ALA A 66 8.61 -6.28 11.74
C ALA A 66 9.64 -6.37 12.87
N THR A 67 10.66 -5.53 12.81
CA THR A 67 11.69 -5.37 13.85
C THR A 67 11.85 -3.88 14.17
N PRO A 68 12.48 -3.49 15.29
CA PRO A 68 12.54 -2.08 15.72
C PRO A 68 13.18 -1.14 14.69
N THR A 69 14.03 -1.68 13.82
CA THR A 69 14.73 -0.94 12.75
C THR A 69 14.20 -1.25 11.35
N SER A 70 13.15 -2.05 11.23
CA SER A 70 12.58 -2.42 9.94
C SER A 70 11.82 -1.27 9.27
N LEU A 71 11.64 -1.37 7.96
CA LEU A 71 10.93 -0.36 7.16
C LEU A 71 9.43 -0.27 7.46
N HIS A 72 8.87 -1.23 8.22
CA HIS A 72 7.45 -1.30 8.55
C HIS A 72 6.95 -0.02 9.22
N HIS A 73 7.64 0.46 10.26
CA HIS A 73 7.23 1.64 11.02
C HIS A 73 7.12 2.88 10.14
N LYS A 74 8.14 3.14 9.32
CA LYS A 74 8.13 4.25 8.35
C LYS A 74 6.97 4.09 7.35
N THR A 75 6.76 2.89 6.83
CA THR A 75 5.70 2.60 5.85
C THR A 75 4.32 2.83 6.44
N TRP A 76 4.10 2.42 7.69
CA TRP A 76 2.84 2.63 8.41
C TRP A 76 2.61 4.11 8.71
N ASP A 77 3.64 4.84 9.15
CA ASP A 77 3.56 6.28 9.40
C ASP A 77 3.20 7.07 8.14
N GLU A 78 3.91 6.83 7.03
CA GLU A 78 3.67 7.47 5.75
C GLU A 78 2.28 7.10 5.20
N GLY A 79 1.95 5.81 5.23
CA GLY A 79 0.64 5.29 4.81
C GLY A 79 -0.51 5.92 5.57
N ARG A 80 -0.40 6.05 6.90
CA ARG A 80 -1.42 6.72 7.72
C ARG A 80 -1.59 8.20 7.34
N LYS A 81 -0.49 8.93 7.12
CA LYS A 81 -0.56 10.34 6.72
C LYS A 81 -1.29 10.49 5.39
N ILE A 82 -0.96 9.66 4.40
CA ILE A 82 -1.60 9.69 3.08
C ILE A 82 -3.07 9.30 3.19
N LEU A 83 -3.38 8.16 3.81
CA LEU A 83 -4.76 7.64 3.92
C LEU A 83 -5.70 8.60 4.66
N LYS A 84 -5.23 9.36 5.65
CA LYS A 84 -6.01 10.42 6.32
C LYS A 84 -6.46 11.55 5.38
N THR A 85 -5.73 11.76 4.28
CA THR A 85 -6.07 12.79 3.28
C THR A 85 -6.93 12.25 2.14
N MET A 86 -6.98 10.93 1.96
CA MET A 86 -7.74 10.29 0.88
C MET A 86 -9.25 10.43 1.08
N LYS A 87 -9.93 10.77 -0.01
CA LYS A 87 -11.40 10.81 -0.10
C LYS A 87 -11.83 10.09 -1.37
N PHE A 88 -12.89 9.31 -1.27
CA PHE A 88 -13.54 8.74 -2.44
C PHE A 88 -14.38 9.82 -3.11
N VAL A 89 -14.23 9.96 -4.42
CA VAL A 89 -15.04 10.86 -5.24
C VAL A 89 -16.09 10.01 -5.93
N THR A 90 -17.37 10.21 -5.59
CA THR A 90 -18.47 9.49 -6.21
C THR A 90 -18.68 9.95 -7.65
N ALA A 91 -19.48 9.21 -8.43
CA ALA A 91 -19.80 9.57 -9.81
C ALA A 91 -20.45 10.96 -9.95
N VAL A 92 -21.11 11.47 -8.89
CA VAL A 92 -21.71 12.81 -8.84
C VAL A 92 -20.75 13.87 -8.28
N GLY A 93 -19.47 13.55 -8.10
CA GLY A 93 -18.44 14.47 -7.62
C GLY A 93 -18.42 14.69 -6.09
N LYS A 94 -19.26 13.99 -5.34
CA LYS A 94 -19.28 14.08 -3.87
C LYS A 94 -18.02 13.43 -3.29
N LYS A 95 -17.36 14.12 -2.37
CA LYS A 95 -16.19 13.60 -1.63
C LYS A 95 -16.64 12.97 -0.32
N GLU A 96 -16.31 11.71 -0.10
CA GLU A 96 -16.64 10.97 1.12
C GLU A 96 -15.49 10.12 1.64
N VAL A 97 -15.49 9.87 2.95
CA VAL A 97 -14.55 8.95 3.59
C VAL A 97 -15.20 7.58 3.61
N VAL A 98 -14.53 6.59 3.02
CA VAL A 98 -15.04 5.22 2.97
C VAL A 98 -14.57 4.42 4.19
N PRO A 99 -15.38 3.48 4.71
CA PRO A 99 -15.01 2.66 5.87
C PRO A 99 -13.67 1.94 5.72
N THR A 100 -13.32 1.52 4.50
CA THR A 100 -12.06 0.84 4.18
C THR A 100 -10.82 1.65 4.56
N ILE A 101 -10.86 2.99 4.40
CA ILE A 101 -9.74 3.86 4.83
C ILE A 101 -9.59 3.80 6.34
N ASN A 102 -10.70 3.90 7.09
CA ASN A 102 -10.69 3.81 8.54
C ASN A 102 -10.17 2.44 9.02
N SER A 103 -10.54 1.35 8.36
CA SER A 103 -10.02 0.01 8.67
C SER A 103 -8.51 -0.10 8.48
N TRP A 104 -7.96 0.49 7.42
CA TRP A 104 -6.50 0.51 7.21
C TRP A 104 -5.78 1.34 8.27
N LEU A 105 -6.31 2.53 8.59
CA LEU A 105 -5.75 3.38 9.65
C LEU A 105 -5.72 2.65 10.99
N TRP A 106 -6.84 2.03 11.37
CA TRP A 106 -6.98 1.26 12.60
C TRP A 106 -6.01 0.07 12.62
N THR A 107 -5.86 -0.65 11.51
CA THR A 107 -4.96 -1.81 11.41
C THR A 107 -3.51 -1.40 11.67
N MET A 108 -3.03 -0.34 11.00
CA MET A 108 -1.64 0.12 11.17
C MET A 108 -1.37 0.66 12.58
N GLU A 109 -2.32 1.39 13.16
CA GLU A 109 -2.21 1.85 14.55
C GLU A 109 -2.18 0.68 15.53
N GLY A 110 -3.05 -0.31 15.34
CA GLY A 110 -3.06 -1.55 16.12
C GLY A 110 -1.74 -2.31 16.04
N MET A 111 -1.17 -2.45 14.84
CA MET A 111 0.13 -3.11 14.65
C MET A 111 1.26 -2.42 15.42
N GLU A 112 1.31 -1.09 15.41
CA GLU A 112 2.31 -0.35 16.20
C GLU A 112 2.11 -0.49 17.71
N ILE A 113 0.87 -0.44 18.18
CA ILE A 113 0.56 -0.62 19.60
C ILE A 113 0.96 -2.01 20.06
N LEU A 114 0.65 -3.05 19.28
CA LEU A 114 1.05 -4.42 19.58
C LEU A 114 2.58 -4.55 19.59
N PHE A 115 3.25 -3.99 18.60
CA PHE A 115 4.71 -4.03 18.53
C PHE A 115 5.39 -3.36 19.72
N LYS A 116 4.85 -2.25 20.23
CA LYS A 116 5.39 -1.55 21.43
C LYS A 116 5.17 -2.32 22.74
N LYS A 117 4.26 -3.28 22.76
CA LYS A 117 3.86 -4.06 23.95
C LYS A 117 4.49 -5.45 24.02
N LEU A 118 5.02 -5.94 22.89
CA LEU A 118 5.75 -7.20 22.76
C LEU A 118 7.25 -6.97 22.94
#